data_AF-A0A317QIU5-F1
#
_entry.id   AF-A0A317QIU5-F1
#
_cell.length_a   1.000
_cell.length_b   1.000
_cell.length_c   1.000
_cell.angle_alpha   90.00
_cell.angle_beta   90.00
_cell.angle_gamma   90.00
#
_symmetry.space_group_name_H-M   'P 1'
#
loop_
_entity.id
_entity.type
_entity.pdbx_description
1 polymer ?
#
loop_
_entity_poly.entity_id
_entity_poly.type
_entity_poly.pdbx_seq_one_letter_code
_entity_poly.pdbx_strand_id
1 'polypeptide(L)'
;MTQVPGAASPLQIAFGLLGLSTHDVWLRYLALGGQADEVSVAAQIHGFLDLPPGEYNVLAHTLNEELDELAEAYRSARVPLQQRAVWEGPRRDAQ
;
A
#
# COMPACT_ATOMS: atom_id res chain seq x y z
N MET A 1 3.45 -22.95 5.46
CA MET A 1 2.36 -22.21 4.76
C MET A 1 2.53 -22.49 3.28
N THR A 2 1.65 -23.30 2.70
CA THR A 2 1.75 -23.76 1.32
C THR A 2 1.25 -22.64 0.40
N GLN A 3 2.14 -22.04 -0.37
CA GLN A 3 1.77 -21.07 -1.41
C GLN A 3 0.91 -21.80 -2.46
N VAL A 4 -0.26 -21.26 -2.77
CA VAL A 4 -1.11 -21.78 -3.85
C VAL A 4 -0.42 -21.45 -5.18
N PRO A 5 -0.04 -22.45 -6.00
CA PRO A 5 0.63 -22.17 -7.27
C PRO A 5 -0.30 -21.35 -8.17
N GLY A 6 0.15 -20.15 -8.56
CA GLY A 6 -0.57 -19.21 -9.43
C GLY A 6 -1.20 -17.99 -8.75
N ALA A 7 -1.26 -17.94 -7.41
CA ALA A 7 -1.70 -16.73 -6.70
C ALA A 7 -0.51 -15.79 -6.46
N ALA A 8 -0.68 -14.50 -6.75
CA ALA A 8 0.32 -13.48 -6.45
C ALA A 8 0.61 -13.45 -4.93
N SER A 9 1.88 -13.37 -4.55
CA SER A 9 2.27 -13.28 -3.14
C SER A 9 1.79 -11.95 -2.52
N PRO A 10 1.62 -11.87 -1.19
CA PRO A 10 1.29 -10.60 -0.53
C PRO A 10 2.26 -9.46 -0.88
N LEU A 11 3.56 -9.75 -1.07
CA LEU A 11 4.54 -8.76 -1.53
C LEU A 11 4.23 -8.24 -2.93
N GLN A 12 3.85 -9.12 -3.86
CA GLN A 12 3.48 -8.74 -5.23
C GLN A 12 2.23 -7.88 -5.26
N ILE A 13 1.24 -8.23 -4.44
CA ILE A 13 0.00 -7.47 -4.31
C ILE A 13 0.31 -6.07 -3.75
N ALA A 14 1.04 -5.98 -2.63
CA ALA A 14 1.41 -4.71 -2.03
C ALA A 14 2.21 -3.83 -3.01
N PHE A 15 3.24 -4.39 -3.64
CA PHE A 15 4.04 -3.68 -4.63
C PHE A 15 3.20 -3.15 -5.81
N GLY A 16 2.28 -3.97 -6.34
CA GLY A 16 1.40 -3.57 -7.42
C GLY A 16 0.42 -2.45 -7.06
N LEU A 17 0.00 -2.36 -5.80
CA LEU A 17 -0.90 -1.31 -5.31
C LEU A 17 -0.20 0.04 -5.14
N LEU A 18 1.07 0.03 -4.75
CA LEU A 18 1.84 1.24 -4.44
C LEU A 18 2.24 2.03 -5.69
N GLY A 19 2.37 1.37 -6.84
CA GLY A 19 2.80 2.01 -8.08
C GLY A 19 4.24 2.57 -8.04
N LEU A 20 5.03 2.17 -7.04
CA LEU A 20 6.44 2.54 -6.89
C LEU A 20 7.32 1.71 -7.83
N SER A 21 8.46 2.27 -8.23
CA SER A 21 9.49 1.48 -8.92
C SER A 21 10.19 0.54 -7.92
N THR A 22 10.84 -0.52 -8.43
CA THR A 22 11.68 -1.39 -7.61
C THR A 22 12.81 -0.62 -6.92
N HIS A 23 13.40 0.35 -7.61
CA HIS A 23 14.43 1.22 -7.07
C HIS A 23 13.91 2.05 -5.89
N ASP A 24 12.71 2.63 -6.02
CA ASP A 24 12.05 3.40 -4.96
C ASP A 24 11.81 2.57 -3.69
N VAL A 25 11.37 1.33 -3.86
CA VAL A 25 11.17 0.39 -2.74
C VAL A 25 12.51 -0.01 -2.13
N TRP A 26 13.53 -0.28 -2.95
CA TRP A 26 14.86 -0.62 -2.47
C TRP A 26 15.49 0.50 -1.62
N LEU A 27 15.39 1.76 -2.04
CA LEU A 27 15.89 2.89 -1.26
C LEU A 27 15.23 3.00 0.12
N ARG A 28 13.93 2.74 0.22
CA ARG A 28 13.18 2.76 1.49
C ARG A 28 13.52 1.57 2.38
N TYR A 29 13.65 0.39 1.76
CA TYR A 29 14.11 -0.82 2.42
C TYR A 29 15.52 -0.64 3.00
N LEU A 30 16.44 -0.02 2.25
CA LEU A 30 17.77 0.35 2.76
C LEU A 30 17.68 1.32 3.93
N ALA A 31 16.80 2.33 3.86
CA ALA A 31 16.61 3.30 4.94
C ALA A 31 16.10 2.65 6.24
N LEU A 32 15.34 1.55 6.14
CA LEU A 32 14.87 0.74 7.28
C LEU A 32 15.89 -0.31 7.75
N GLY A 33 17.11 -0.30 7.20
CA GLY A 33 18.21 -1.16 7.62
C GLY A 33 18.38 -2.46 6.83
N GLY A 34 17.65 -2.62 5.73
CA GLY A 34 17.84 -3.74 4.80
C GLY A 34 19.24 -3.75 4.20
N GLN A 35 19.81 -4.93 3.98
CA GLN A 35 21.20 -5.08 3.50
C GLN A 35 21.33 -5.79 2.15
N ALA A 36 20.22 -6.27 1.57
CA ALA A 36 20.24 -6.87 0.24
C ALA A 36 20.39 -5.81 -0.86
N ASP A 37 21.02 -6.20 -1.96
CA ASP A 37 21.12 -5.36 -3.15
C ASP A 37 19.77 -5.22 -3.87
N GLU A 38 19.68 -4.24 -4.77
CA GLU A 38 18.45 -3.94 -5.53
C GLU A 38 17.96 -5.13 -6.34
N VAL A 39 18.87 -5.91 -6.94
CA VAL A 39 18.52 -7.06 -7.79
C VAL A 39 17.90 -8.17 -6.93
N SER A 40 18.44 -8.39 -5.73
CA SER A 40 17.93 -9.37 -4.78
C SER A 40 16.54 -9.01 -4.27
N VAL A 41 16.31 -7.73 -3.96
CA VAL A 41 14.98 -7.20 -3.59
C VAL A 41 13.98 -7.35 -4.74
N ALA A 42 14.39 -6.98 -5.97
CA ALA A 42 13.57 -7.15 -7.17
C ALA A 42 13.15 -8.61 -7.36
N ALA A 43 14.12 -9.53 -7.26
CA ALA A 43 13.89 -10.94 -7.43
C ALA A 43 12.96 -11.52 -6.34
N GLN A 44 13.05 -11.07 -5.09
CA GLN A 44 12.10 -11.47 -4.05
C GLN A 44 10.69 -10.96 -4.33
N ILE A 45 10.54 -9.70 -4.72
CA ILE A 45 9.23 -9.12 -5.07
C ILE A 45 8.61 -9.92 -6.21
N HIS A 46 9.38 -10.27 -7.23
CA HIS A 46 8.87 -10.99 -8.40
C HIS A 46 8.82 -12.53 -8.23
N GLY A 47 9.23 -13.06 -7.07
CA GLY A 47 9.17 -14.49 -6.77
C GLY A 47 10.24 -15.34 -7.48
N PHE A 48 11.34 -14.72 -7.90
CA PHE A 48 12.50 -15.41 -8.50
C PHE A 48 13.49 -15.92 -7.45
N LEU A 49 13.47 -15.38 -6.24
CA LEU A 49 14.26 -15.89 -5.11
C LEU A 49 13.57 -15.64 -3.78
N ASP A 50 14.05 -16.36 -2.75
CA ASP A 50 13.67 -16.13 -1.36
C ASP A 50 14.82 -15.47 -0.62
N LEU A 51 14.58 -14.26 -0.11
CA LEU A 51 15.49 -13.54 0.77
C LEU A 51 15.58 -14.25 2.12
N PRO A 52 16.69 -14.07 2.86
CA PRO A 52 16.77 -14.49 4.24
C PRO A 52 15.60 -13.91 5.06
N PRO A 53 15.06 -14.63 6.07
CA PRO A 53 13.88 -14.19 6.82
C PRO A 53 13.98 -12.77 7.42
N GLY A 54 15.18 -12.36 7.84
CA GLY A 54 15.43 -11.00 8.34
C GLY A 54 15.21 -9.94 7.26
N GLU A 55 15.80 -10.14 6.08
CA GLU A 55 15.66 -9.22 4.95
C GLU A 55 14.23 -9.21 4.40
N TYR A 56 13.59 -10.39 4.36
CA TYR A 56 12.16 -10.50 4.02
C TYR A 56 11.30 -9.66 4.95
N ASN A 57 11.56 -9.72 6.27
CA ASN A 57 10.78 -8.95 7.24
C ASN A 57 10.97 -7.45 7.09
N VAL A 58 12.19 -6.98 6.78
CA VAL A 58 12.43 -5.55 6.51
C VAL A 58 11.72 -5.12 5.22
N LEU A 59 11.77 -5.93 4.16
CA LEU A 59 11.05 -5.65 2.91
C LEU A 59 9.52 -5.63 3.12
N ALA A 60 8.98 -6.60 3.86
CA ALA A 60 7.57 -6.64 4.19
C ALA A 60 7.16 -5.42 5.04
N HIS A 61 7.98 -5.03 6.01
CA HIS A 61 7.75 -3.84 6.82
C HIS A 61 7.75 -2.57 5.96
N THR A 62 8.71 -2.45 5.05
CA THR A 62 8.79 -1.34 4.08
C THR A 62 7.51 -1.19 3.28
N LEU A 63 7.01 -2.28 2.69
CA LEU A 63 5.79 -2.24 1.88
C LEU A 63 4.54 -1.94 2.72
N ASN A 64 4.50 -2.39 3.97
CA ASN A 64 3.39 -2.09 4.88
C ASN A 64 3.35 -0.60 5.22
N GLU A 65 4.48 0.03 5.55
CA GLU A 65 4.55 1.46 5.85
C GLU A 65 4.06 2.30 4.65
N GLU A 66 4.52 1.99 3.43
CA GLU A 66 4.07 2.70 2.23
C GLU A 66 2.58 2.51 1.94
N LEU A 67 2.02 1.33 2.25
CA LEU A 67 0.59 1.08 2.10
C LEU A 67 -0.23 1.89 3.11
N ASP A 68 0.26 2.00 4.35
CA ASP A 68 -0.39 2.78 5.40
C ASP A 68 -0.36 4.28 5.06
N GLU A 69 0.75 4.79 4.53
CA GLU A 69 0.87 6.15 4.01
C GLU A 69 -0.10 6.41 2.84
N LEU A 70 -0.16 5.50 1.87
CA LEU A 70 -1.10 5.59 0.75
C LEU A 70 -2.56 5.58 1.23
N ALA A 71 -2.88 4.73 2.21
CA ALA A 71 -4.20 4.66 2.81
C ALA A 71 -4.57 5.95 3.56
N GLU A 72 -3.63 6.57 4.28
CA GLU A 72 -3.81 7.89 4.89
C GLU A 72 -4.04 8.97 3.84
N ALA A 73 -3.27 8.98 2.75
CA ALA A 73 -3.45 9.92 1.65
C ALA A 73 -4.88 9.84 1.08
N TYR A 74 -5.38 8.63 0.81
CA TYR A 74 -6.77 8.45 0.35
C TYR A 74 -7.82 8.88 1.36
N ARG A 75 -7.59 8.63 2.66
CA ARG A 75 -8.51 9.06 3.72
C ARG A 75 -8.57 10.57 3.82
N SER A 76 -7.43 11.25 3.73
CA SER A 76 -7.33 12.72 3.77
C SER A 76 -7.94 13.40 2.53
N ALA A 77 -7.82 12.78 1.35
CA ALA A 77 -8.35 13.28 0.09
C ALA A 77 -9.84 12.93 -0.15
N ARG A 78 -10.50 12.30 0.82
CA ARG A 78 -11.88 11.84 0.68
C ARG A 78 -12.82 13.01 0.39
N VAL A 79 -13.47 12.96 -0.77
CA VAL A 79 -14.51 13.93 -1.13
C VAL A 79 -15.72 13.75 -0.21
N PRO A 80 -16.18 14.80 0.50
CA PRO A 80 -17.34 14.69 1.36
C PRO A 80 -18.57 14.36 0.51
N LEU A 81 -19.42 13.45 1.02
CA LEU A 81 -20.74 13.26 0.45
C LEU A 81 -21.48 14.59 0.54
N GLN A 82 -22.00 15.09 -0.59
CA GLN A 82 -22.95 16.20 -0.53
C GLN A 82 -24.14 15.72 0.29
N GLN A 83 -24.22 16.13 1.56
CA GLN A 83 -25.46 16.01 2.29
C GLN A 83 -26.46 16.82 1.47
N ARG A 84 -27.43 16.13 0.85
CA ARG A 84 -28.55 16.77 0.17
C ARG A 84 -29.07 17.81 1.15
N ALA A 85 -29.01 19.09 0.78
CA ALA A 85 -29.65 20.14 1.54
C ALA A 85 -31.08 19.65 1.78
N VAL A 86 -31.42 19.39 3.04
CA VAL A 86 -32.80 19.12 3.41
C VAL A 86 -33.52 20.38 3.01
N TRP A 87 -34.29 20.32 1.92
CA TRP A 87 -35.15 21.42 1.53
C TRP A 87 -36.21 21.52 2.62
N GLU A 88 -36.00 22.43 3.56
CA GLU A 88 -37.06 22.91 4.45
C GLU A 88 -37.88 23.88 3.62
N GLY A 89 -38.95 23.35 3.01
CA GLY A 89 -39.87 24.16 2.24
C GLY A 89 -40.48 25.29 3.06
N PRO A 90 -41.10 26.30 2.39
CA PRO A 90 -41.69 27.43 3.08
C PRO A 90 -42.64 26.94 4.17
N ARG A 91 -42.31 27.26 5.43
CA ARG A 91 -43.16 27.01 6.59
C ARG A 91 -44.49 27.71 6.36
N ARG A 92 -45.56 26.91 6.25
CA ARG A 92 -46.94 27.37 6.09
C ARG A 92 -47.43 27.90 7.44
N ASP A 93 -46.90 29.04 7.83
CA ASP A 93 -47.34 29.79 8.99
C ASP A 93 -47.47 31.26 8.58
N ALA A 94 -48.41 31.50 7.66
CA ALA A 94 -49.06 32.80 7.50
C ALA A 94 -50.41 32.63 6.80
N GLN A 95 -51.46 32.93 7.57
CA GLN A 95 -52.88 33.11 7.25
C GLN A 95 -53.79 31.87 7.31
#